data_AF-K0S2X9-F1
#
_entry.id   AF-K0S2X9-F1
#
_cell.length_a   1.000
_cell.length_b   1.000
_cell.length_c   1.000
_cell.angle_alpha   90.00
_cell.angle_beta   90.00
_cell.angle_gamma   90.00
#
_symmetry.space_group_name_H-M   'P 1'
#
loop_
_entity.id
_entity.type
_entity.pdbx_description
1 polymer ?
#
loop_
_entity_poly.entity_id
_entity_poly.type
_entity_poly.pdbx_seq_one_letter_code
_entity_poly.pdbx_strand_id
1 'polypeptide(L)'
;MTNKVPFHLLQKYFDLAKLNLESIATSTSGDEGPASAARDYSSQDALSSHRSKIVTAQLEALEETIVDSSCRRESFQRVLQEIGRGDATGVSFDDDGSSYDGRSEPQSNGLRSRTRHNGTKLTAVAKSVDELKASLTAAVESTNDLARVAFSKSVLVHHWNLDGDHPSHDIECDLDESCILEYCGLVGAAMHIPQVQKYLRCGDFDLVPSAAAQDFQSAEERLAHVQRVAWKALGYRPDAAMSQLKSIISPHDTNKPRYFESMMSNETLRERLAEYQSILTVAATNASIDNLGSSDNGSIVDDGTTRVVGVCYSEKIFTVPKSASLGGVQEKSAAAPSANEIAEHKHSEQRKQLDIAHQTSLLQQQIWSDFTELSSDEQERTLQEARSAQKDFLFRMQSTPPGQERILLMQSMSPTVQKQLVLCKLCDANRAGA
;
A
#
# COMPACT_ATOMS: atom_id res chain seq x y z
N MET A 1 3.35 -25.86 33.38
CA MET A 1 3.18 -24.43 33.09
C MET A 1 2.95 -24.32 31.59
N THR A 2 1.79 -23.85 31.18
CA THR A 2 1.44 -23.66 29.77
C THR A 2 2.30 -22.51 29.21
N ASN A 3 3.05 -22.75 28.14
CA ASN A 3 3.89 -21.75 27.47
C ASN A 3 3.05 -20.72 26.66
N LYS A 4 1.81 -20.46 27.08
CA LYS A 4 0.91 -19.58 26.34
C LYS A 4 1.16 -18.12 26.70
N VAL A 5 1.01 -17.24 25.73
CA VAL A 5 1.14 -15.79 25.91
C VAL A 5 -0.25 -15.16 25.96
N PRO A 6 -0.60 -14.41 27.01
CA PRO A 6 -1.87 -13.70 27.07
C PRO A 6 -2.09 -12.74 25.90
N PHE A 7 -3.28 -12.76 25.33
CA PHE A 7 -3.67 -11.91 24.20
C PHE A 7 -3.46 -10.41 24.47
N HIS A 8 -3.79 -9.94 25.68
CA HIS A 8 -3.63 -8.53 26.05
C HIS A 8 -2.15 -8.08 26.05
N LEU A 9 -1.20 -8.98 26.36
CA LEU A 9 0.23 -8.66 26.27
C LEU A 9 0.68 -8.55 24.80
N LEU A 10 0.14 -9.40 23.91
CA LEU A 10 0.41 -9.27 22.47
C LEU A 10 -0.12 -7.95 21.91
N GLN A 11 -1.32 -7.54 22.32
CA GLN A 11 -1.85 -6.22 21.94
C GLN A 11 -0.96 -5.08 22.43
N LYS A 12 -0.59 -5.09 23.73
CA LYS A 12 0.34 -4.09 24.29
C LYS A 12 1.65 -4.05 23.51
N TYR A 13 2.21 -5.20 23.14
CA TYR A 13 3.42 -5.28 22.32
C TYR A 13 3.23 -4.60 20.95
N PHE A 14 2.15 -4.92 20.22
CA PHE A 14 1.92 -4.32 18.91
C PHE A 14 1.67 -2.82 18.99
N ASP A 15 1.00 -2.34 20.04
CA ASP A 15 0.79 -0.90 20.26
C ASP A 15 2.12 -0.17 20.52
N LEU A 16 2.99 -0.73 21.37
CA LEU A 16 4.32 -0.16 21.66
C LEU A 16 5.25 -0.26 20.45
N ALA A 17 5.27 -1.40 19.75
CA ALA A 17 6.07 -1.59 18.55
C ALA A 17 5.66 -0.59 17.46
N LYS A 18 4.35 -0.36 17.31
CA LYS A 18 3.81 0.64 16.39
C LYS A 18 4.29 2.05 16.77
N LEU A 19 4.21 2.43 18.03
CA LEU A 19 4.67 3.74 18.49
C LEU A 19 6.17 3.95 18.24
N ASN A 20 7.00 2.94 18.54
CA ASN A 20 8.44 3.00 18.32
C ASN A 20 8.79 3.10 16.82
N LEU A 21 8.13 2.31 15.97
CA LEU A 21 8.34 2.35 14.52
C LEU A 21 7.79 3.64 13.89
N GLU A 22 6.69 4.19 14.39
CA GLU A 22 6.17 5.50 13.98
C GLU A 22 7.16 6.61 14.32
N SER A 23 7.81 6.55 15.48
CA SER A 23 8.87 7.48 15.85
C SER A 23 10.02 7.47 14.83
N ILE A 24 10.48 6.28 14.41
CA ILE A 24 11.50 6.14 13.35
C ILE A 24 10.95 6.66 12.01
N ALA A 25 9.71 6.30 11.66
CA ALA A 25 9.08 6.70 10.41
C ALA A 25 8.73 8.19 10.35
N THR A 26 8.64 8.91 11.46
CA THR A 26 8.30 10.34 11.51
C THR A 26 9.51 11.22 11.79
N SER A 27 10.56 10.70 12.43
CA SER A 27 11.82 11.41 12.65
C SER A 27 12.34 12.03 11.35
N THR A 28 12.39 13.35 11.32
CA THR A 28 12.92 14.18 10.21
C THR A 28 14.38 14.54 10.44
N SER A 29 14.89 14.30 11.64
CA SER A 29 16.20 14.79 12.04
C SER A 29 17.29 13.78 11.68
N GLY A 30 18.23 14.23 10.85
CA GLY A 30 19.57 13.64 10.73
C GLY A 30 20.40 13.84 12.00
N ASP A 31 19.80 13.70 13.19
CA ASP A 31 20.44 13.89 14.49
C ASP A 31 21.24 12.64 14.93
N GLU A 32 21.30 11.62 14.08
CA GLU A 32 22.11 10.44 14.30
C GLU A 32 23.59 10.69 13.94
N GLY A 33 24.26 11.48 14.78
CA GLY A 33 25.72 11.48 14.87
C GLY A 33 26.46 11.99 13.62
N PRO A 34 27.76 12.28 13.74
CA PRO A 34 28.45 13.04 12.72
C PRO A 34 28.60 12.20 11.45
N ALA A 35 28.11 12.75 10.34
CA ALA A 35 28.35 12.31 8.96
C ALA A 35 29.85 12.04 8.64
N SER A 36 30.77 12.37 9.54
CA SER A 36 32.20 12.08 9.46
C SER A 36 32.58 10.61 9.69
N ALA A 37 31.71 9.76 10.26
CA ALA A 37 32.00 8.33 10.44
C ALA A 37 31.55 7.46 9.24
N ALA A 38 30.76 8.00 8.31
CA ALA A 38 30.07 7.24 7.26
C ALA A 38 30.88 7.06 5.96
N ARG A 39 32.13 7.53 5.88
CA ARG A 39 32.85 7.58 4.60
C ARG A 39 33.35 6.24 4.06
N ASP A 40 33.41 5.19 4.88
CA ASP A 40 34.03 3.91 4.49
C ASP A 40 33.10 2.68 4.68
N TYR A 41 31.80 2.86 4.93
CA TYR A 41 30.89 1.72 5.07
C TYR A 41 30.43 1.21 3.71
N SER A 42 30.46 -0.12 3.53
CA SER A 42 29.82 -0.74 2.38
C SER A 42 28.30 -0.53 2.42
N SER A 43 27.63 -0.44 1.27
CA SER A 43 26.16 -0.30 1.22
C SER A 43 25.44 -1.43 1.98
N GLN A 44 26.05 -2.62 2.02
CA GLN A 44 25.53 -3.77 2.77
C GLN A 44 25.58 -3.55 4.28
N ASP A 45 26.64 -2.93 4.79
CA ASP A 45 26.75 -2.56 6.20
C ASP A 45 25.70 -1.50 6.57
N ALA A 46 25.47 -0.53 5.69
CA ALA A 46 24.42 0.48 5.89
C ALA A 46 23.03 -0.14 6.01
N LEU A 47 22.65 -1.02 5.07
CA LEU A 47 21.36 -1.73 5.14
C LEU A 47 21.22 -2.58 6.41
N SER A 48 22.28 -3.28 6.80
CA SER A 48 22.27 -4.08 8.04
C SER A 48 22.07 -3.21 9.29
N SER A 49 22.69 -2.02 9.32
CA SER A 49 22.48 -1.04 10.38
C SER A 49 21.02 -0.57 10.43
N HIS A 50 20.41 -0.23 9.29
CA HIS A 50 19.00 0.15 9.24
C HIS A 50 18.07 -0.98 9.69
N ARG A 51 18.33 -2.23 9.29
CA ARG A 51 17.57 -3.40 9.79
C ARG A 51 17.74 -3.56 11.30
N SER A 52 18.95 -3.36 11.83
CA SER A 52 19.24 -3.45 13.25
C SER A 52 18.41 -2.44 14.06
N LYS A 53 18.17 -1.24 13.55
CA LYS A 53 17.33 -0.23 14.22
C LYS A 53 15.88 -0.68 14.35
N ILE A 54 15.32 -1.23 13.27
CA ILE A 54 13.95 -1.76 13.27
C ILE A 54 13.81 -2.91 14.27
N VAL A 55 14.78 -3.83 14.28
CA VAL A 55 14.81 -4.94 15.24
C VAL A 55 14.95 -4.44 16.68
N THR A 56 15.81 -3.44 16.91
CA THR A 56 16.00 -2.85 18.24
C THR A 56 14.71 -2.23 18.76
N ALA A 57 14.02 -1.43 17.94
CA ALA A 57 12.74 -0.82 18.31
C ALA A 57 11.64 -1.85 18.67
N GLN A 58 11.60 -2.98 17.95
CA GLN A 58 10.69 -4.08 18.26
C GLN A 58 11.09 -4.83 19.53
N LEU A 59 12.39 -5.01 19.78
CA LEU A 59 12.89 -5.63 21.00
C LEU A 59 12.64 -4.75 22.22
N GLU A 60 12.77 -3.43 22.11
CA GLU A 60 12.42 -2.48 23.18
C GLU A 60 10.94 -2.57 23.53
N ALA A 61 10.05 -2.60 22.52
CA ALA A 61 8.62 -2.80 22.74
C ALA A 61 8.31 -4.15 23.42
N LEU A 62 9.04 -5.20 23.06
CA LEU A 62 8.95 -6.50 23.70
C LEU A 62 9.38 -6.43 25.16
N GLU A 63 10.53 -5.81 25.45
CA GLU A 63 11.05 -5.65 26.81
C GLU A 63 10.07 -4.89 27.69
N GLU A 64 9.57 -3.74 27.25
CA GLU A 64 8.58 -2.95 27.99
C GLU A 64 7.26 -3.70 28.20
N THR A 65 6.87 -4.55 27.25
CA THR A 65 5.68 -5.39 27.39
C THR A 65 5.86 -6.42 28.51
N ILE A 66 7.03 -7.05 28.60
CA ILE A 66 7.25 -8.18 29.50
C ILE A 66 7.73 -7.79 30.91
N VAL A 67 8.23 -6.56 31.13
CA VAL A 67 8.80 -6.08 32.41
C VAL A 67 7.88 -6.35 33.61
N ASP A 68 6.58 -6.12 33.46
CA ASP A 68 5.60 -6.33 34.54
C ASP A 68 4.83 -7.65 34.42
N SER A 69 5.27 -8.56 33.55
CA SER A 69 4.57 -9.82 33.27
C SER A 69 5.34 -11.02 33.83
N SER A 70 4.62 -12.10 34.13
CA SER A 70 5.23 -13.41 34.40
C SER A 70 5.67 -14.15 33.12
N CYS A 71 5.50 -13.52 31.95
CA CYS A 71 5.79 -14.12 30.66
C CYS A 71 7.30 -14.12 30.38
N ARG A 72 7.82 -15.27 29.92
CA ARG A 72 9.22 -15.38 29.49
C ARG A 72 9.38 -14.85 28.08
N ARG A 73 10.48 -14.13 27.84
CA ARG A 73 10.85 -13.56 26.53
C ARG A 73 10.83 -14.61 25.42
N GLU A 74 11.36 -15.81 25.69
CA GLU A 74 11.45 -16.87 24.68
C GLU A 74 10.08 -17.42 24.29
N SER A 75 9.14 -17.50 25.25
CA SER A 75 7.75 -17.88 24.97
C SER A 75 7.07 -16.83 24.10
N PHE A 76 7.29 -15.55 24.42
CA PHE A 76 6.72 -14.45 23.65
C PHE A 76 7.22 -14.43 22.20
N GLN A 77 8.54 -14.53 22.01
CA GLN A 77 9.14 -14.59 20.68
C GLN A 77 8.67 -15.79 19.86
N ARG A 78 8.54 -16.96 20.50
CA ARG A 78 7.98 -18.15 19.84
C ARG A 78 6.55 -17.90 19.37
N VAL A 79 5.70 -17.33 20.23
CA VAL A 79 4.30 -17.05 19.87
C VAL A 79 4.20 -15.99 18.77
N LEU A 80 5.05 -14.95 18.77
CA LEU A 80 5.12 -14.00 17.65
C LEU A 80 5.49 -14.68 16.33
N GLN A 81 6.43 -15.64 16.34
CA GLN A 81 6.79 -16.42 15.15
C GLN A 81 5.65 -17.33 14.68
N GLU A 82 4.93 -17.98 15.60
CA GLU A 82 3.75 -18.79 15.31
C GLU A 82 2.65 -17.94 14.66
N ILE A 83 2.34 -16.77 15.26
CA ILE A 83 1.34 -15.84 14.73
C ILE A 83 1.71 -15.37 13.32
N GLY A 84 3.00 -15.07 13.08
CA GLY A 84 3.49 -14.69 11.75
C GLY A 84 3.31 -15.78 10.68
N ARG A 85 3.11 -17.04 11.09
CA ARG A 85 2.78 -18.18 10.22
C ARG A 85 1.27 -18.47 10.15
N GLY A 86 0.44 -17.63 10.78
CA GLY A 86 -1.00 -17.84 10.90
C GLY A 86 -1.41 -18.82 12.01
N ASP A 87 -0.49 -19.19 12.91
CA ASP A 87 -0.77 -20.09 14.03
C ASP A 87 -0.92 -19.31 15.35
N ALA A 88 -2.13 -19.30 15.90
CA ALA A 88 -2.44 -18.64 17.17
C ALA A 88 -2.60 -19.64 18.34
N THR A 89 -2.16 -20.89 18.21
CA THR A 89 -2.32 -21.93 19.25
C THR A 89 -1.55 -21.62 20.53
N GLY A 90 -0.44 -20.89 20.42
CA GLY A 90 0.35 -20.38 21.56
C GLY A 90 -0.28 -19.19 22.30
N VAL A 91 -1.42 -18.65 21.82
CA VAL A 91 -2.08 -17.49 22.45
C VAL A 91 -3.10 -17.94 23.48
N SER A 92 -3.07 -17.31 24.66
CA SER A 92 -4.13 -17.43 25.66
C SER A 92 -5.15 -16.32 25.47
N PHE A 93 -6.34 -16.69 25.01
CA PHE A 93 -7.50 -15.78 24.90
C PHE A 93 -8.38 -15.82 26.14
N ASP A 94 -8.03 -16.64 27.12
CA ASP A 94 -8.77 -16.72 28.37
C ASP A 94 -8.68 -15.36 29.07
N ASP A 95 -9.84 -14.69 29.09
CA ASP A 95 -10.14 -13.58 29.97
C ASP A 95 -10.14 -14.17 31.38
N ASP A 96 -8.96 -14.29 31.98
CA ASP A 96 -8.85 -14.38 33.42
C ASP A 96 -9.25 -13.02 34.00
N GLY A 97 -10.51 -12.62 33.76
CA GLY A 97 -11.43 -12.30 34.84
C GLY A 97 -11.52 -13.46 35.81
N SER A 98 -10.37 -13.95 36.31
CA SER A 98 -10.27 -14.56 37.61
C SER A 98 -10.75 -13.48 38.54
N SER A 99 -12.07 -13.48 38.77
CA SER A 99 -12.68 -13.41 40.07
C SER A 99 -11.63 -13.06 41.10
N TYR A 100 -11.38 -11.77 41.27
CA TYR A 100 -10.96 -11.28 42.56
C TYR A 100 -12.14 -11.60 43.45
N ASP A 101 -12.19 -12.84 43.95
CA ASP A 101 -13.16 -13.28 44.92
C ASP A 101 -12.79 -12.48 46.16
N GLY A 102 -13.40 -11.30 46.30
CA GLY A 102 -13.19 -10.32 47.36
C GLY A 102 -13.63 -10.84 48.73
N ARG A 103 -13.38 -12.11 49.01
CA ARG A 103 -13.43 -12.69 50.34
C ARG A 103 -12.02 -12.67 50.90
N SER A 104 -11.67 -11.55 51.52
CA SER A 104 -11.08 -11.50 52.86
C SER A 104 -10.71 -10.06 53.22
N GLU A 105 -11.70 -9.18 53.42
CA GLU A 105 -11.53 -8.08 54.37
C GLU A 105 -12.67 -8.08 55.39
N PRO A 106 -12.36 -7.88 56.69
CA PRO A 106 -13.32 -8.00 57.76
C PRO A 106 -14.26 -6.78 57.77
N GLN A 107 -15.55 -7.07 57.94
CA GLN A 107 -16.64 -6.11 58.05
C GLN A 107 -16.33 -5.01 59.09
N SER A 108 -16.16 -3.77 58.62
CA SER A 108 -16.36 -2.59 59.47
C SER A 108 -17.75 -2.03 59.22
N ASN A 109 -18.59 -2.07 60.26
CA ASN A 109 -19.93 -1.50 60.28
C ASN A 109 -19.91 0.01 60.02
N GLY A 110 -20.44 0.44 58.88
CA GLY A 110 -20.60 1.86 58.54
C GLY A 110 -21.86 2.09 57.74
N LEU A 111 -22.95 2.43 58.43
CA LEU A 111 -24.21 2.92 57.85
C LEU A 111 -23.96 4.15 56.97
N ARG A 112 -24.20 4.08 55.66
CA ARG A 112 -24.52 5.27 54.85
C ARG A 112 -25.29 4.96 53.56
N SER A 113 -26.46 5.60 53.50
CA SER A 113 -27.26 6.08 52.37
C SER A 113 -27.25 5.33 51.04
N ARG A 114 -28.44 4.79 50.74
CA ARG A 114 -28.97 4.50 49.42
C ARG A 114 -28.88 5.72 48.50
N THR A 115 -28.11 5.61 47.42
CA THR A 115 -28.35 6.34 46.17
C THR A 115 -28.35 5.31 45.06
N ARG A 116 -29.54 5.05 44.50
CA ARG A 116 -29.72 4.18 43.33
C ARG A 116 -29.09 4.86 42.12
N HIS A 117 -27.83 4.53 41.83
CA HIS A 117 -27.30 4.75 40.48
C HIS A 117 -27.83 3.64 39.58
N ASN A 118 -28.59 4.04 38.56
CA ASN A 118 -28.91 3.22 37.41
C ASN A 118 -27.61 2.65 36.85
N GLY A 119 -27.47 1.33 36.94
CA GLY A 119 -26.38 0.60 36.33
C GLY A 119 -26.48 0.73 34.82
N THR A 120 -25.67 1.60 34.24
CA THR A 120 -25.22 1.47 32.87
C THR A 120 -24.43 0.18 32.82
N LYS A 121 -25.11 -0.93 32.52
CA LYS A 121 -24.45 -2.17 32.10
C LYS A 121 -23.61 -1.78 30.89
N LEU A 122 -22.31 -1.61 31.11
CA LEU A 122 -21.29 -1.72 30.07
C LEU A 122 -21.53 -3.09 29.42
N THR A 123 -22.26 -3.10 28.31
CA THR A 123 -22.30 -4.23 27.39
C THR A 123 -20.92 -4.29 26.75
N ALA A 124 -19.95 -4.84 27.48
CA ALA A 124 -18.75 -5.39 26.89
C ALA A 124 -19.25 -6.48 25.92
N VAL A 125 -19.28 -6.15 24.65
CA VAL A 125 -19.54 -7.11 23.59
C VAL A 125 -18.43 -8.14 23.71
N ALA A 126 -18.77 -9.34 24.18
CA ALA A 126 -17.84 -10.44 24.24
C ALA A 126 -17.41 -10.73 22.80
N LYS A 127 -16.21 -10.26 22.44
CA LYS A 127 -15.63 -10.52 21.12
C LYS A 127 -15.41 -12.02 21.00
N SER A 128 -15.81 -12.59 19.86
CA SER A 128 -15.53 -14.00 19.60
C SER A 128 -14.02 -14.26 19.52
N VAL A 129 -13.57 -15.49 19.81
CA VAL A 129 -12.16 -15.86 19.67
C VAL A 129 -11.65 -15.62 18.24
N ASP A 130 -12.53 -15.80 17.24
CA ASP A 130 -12.20 -15.56 15.84
C ASP A 130 -11.98 -14.07 15.55
N GLU A 131 -12.76 -13.17 16.15
CA GLU A 131 -12.52 -11.72 16.09
C GLU A 131 -11.18 -11.33 16.75
N LEU A 132 -10.82 -11.96 17.87
CA LEU A 132 -9.54 -11.70 18.54
C LEU A 132 -8.36 -12.19 17.69
N LYS A 133 -8.47 -13.36 17.06
CA LYS A 133 -7.47 -13.85 16.09
C LYS A 133 -7.34 -12.92 14.89
N ALA A 134 -8.46 -12.50 14.29
CA ALA A 134 -8.45 -11.57 13.18
C ALA A 134 -7.80 -10.23 13.56
N SER A 135 -8.10 -9.72 14.77
CA SER A 135 -7.47 -8.52 15.31
C SER A 135 -5.96 -8.67 15.47
N LEU A 136 -5.49 -9.86 15.86
CA LEU A 136 -4.07 -10.14 16.03
C LEU A 136 -3.34 -10.21 14.70
N THR A 137 -3.92 -10.90 13.71
CA THR A 137 -3.39 -10.95 12.34
C THR A 137 -3.29 -9.54 11.75
N ALA A 138 -4.33 -8.71 11.91
CA ALA A 138 -4.31 -7.33 11.46
C ALA A 138 -3.23 -6.48 12.16
N ALA A 139 -3.00 -6.70 13.47
CA ALA A 139 -1.94 -6.01 14.21
C ALA A 139 -0.53 -6.40 13.71
N VAL A 140 -0.33 -7.67 13.38
CA VAL A 140 0.94 -8.18 12.81
C VAL A 140 1.19 -7.56 11.44
N GLU A 141 0.19 -7.59 10.56
CA GLU A 141 0.27 -6.99 9.22
C GLU A 141 0.56 -5.49 9.32
N SER A 142 -0.19 -4.75 10.14
CA SER A 142 0.02 -3.32 10.35
C SER A 142 1.40 -3.00 10.89
N THR A 143 1.93 -3.80 11.82
CA THR A 143 3.27 -3.59 12.40
C THR A 143 4.36 -3.91 11.38
N ASN A 144 4.18 -4.96 10.57
CA ASN A 144 5.11 -5.30 9.50
C ASN A 144 5.14 -4.23 8.40
N ASP A 145 3.99 -3.69 8.01
CA ASP A 145 3.92 -2.63 7.01
C ASP A 145 4.61 -1.36 7.52
N LEU A 146 4.35 -0.99 8.78
CA LEU A 146 5.03 0.16 9.38
C LEU A 146 6.54 -0.07 9.52
N ALA A 147 6.98 -1.28 9.85
CA ALA A 147 8.41 -1.63 9.90
C ALA A 147 9.07 -1.47 8.52
N ARG A 148 8.41 -1.89 7.44
CA ARG A 148 8.88 -1.69 6.06
C ARG A 148 8.96 -0.21 5.72
N VAL A 149 7.94 0.58 6.06
CA VAL A 149 7.91 2.04 5.83
C VAL A 149 9.03 2.74 6.61
N ALA A 150 9.22 2.40 7.88
CA ALA A 150 10.29 2.94 8.72
C ALA A 150 11.68 2.59 8.18
N PHE A 151 11.87 1.32 7.76
CA PHE A 151 13.10 0.86 7.11
C PHE A 151 13.36 1.64 5.83
N SER A 152 12.40 1.67 4.90
CA SER A 152 12.53 2.38 3.61
C SER A 152 12.83 3.85 3.80
N LYS A 153 12.15 4.52 4.75
CA LYS A 153 12.44 5.93 5.05
C LYS A 153 13.87 6.11 5.55
N SER A 154 14.31 5.30 6.51
CA SER A 154 15.66 5.40 7.07
C SER A 154 16.73 5.23 6.00
N VAL A 155 16.54 4.25 5.10
CA VAL A 155 17.41 4.00 3.95
C VAL A 155 17.41 5.18 2.98
N LEU A 156 16.23 5.68 2.60
CA LEU A 156 16.13 6.82 1.68
C LEU A 156 16.80 8.07 2.27
N VAL A 157 16.50 8.45 3.50
CA VAL A 157 17.11 9.64 4.14
C VAL A 157 18.63 9.52 4.19
N HIS A 158 19.17 8.33 4.46
CA HIS A 158 20.62 8.10 4.47
C HIS A 158 21.24 8.26 3.07
N HIS A 159 20.72 7.55 2.07
CA HIS A 159 21.32 7.50 0.74
C HIS A 159 21.00 8.72 -0.14
N TRP A 160 19.94 9.47 0.16
CA TRP A 160 19.60 10.71 -0.54
C TRP A 160 20.68 11.78 -0.34
N ASN A 161 21.30 11.81 0.85
CA ASN A 161 22.36 12.76 1.19
C ASN A 161 23.73 12.37 0.63
N LEU A 162 23.88 11.13 0.17
CA LEU A 162 25.14 10.58 -0.34
C LEU A 162 25.25 10.73 -1.86
N ASP A 163 24.41 11.55 -2.50
CA ASP A 163 24.33 11.70 -3.97
C ASP A 163 25.57 12.35 -4.63
N GLY A 164 26.66 12.55 -3.88
CA GLY A 164 27.96 12.87 -4.49
C GLY A 164 28.51 11.67 -5.27
N ASP A 165 29.21 11.93 -6.37
CA ASP A 165 29.95 10.95 -7.21
C ASP A 165 31.10 10.29 -6.43
N HIS A 166 30.80 9.66 -5.30
CA HIS A 166 31.72 8.74 -4.67
C HIS A 166 31.71 7.48 -5.54
N PRO A 167 32.88 7.06 -6.06
CA PRO A 167 33.01 5.79 -6.73
C PRO A 167 32.82 4.71 -5.66
N SER A 168 31.56 4.37 -5.38
CA SER A 168 31.21 3.17 -4.65
C SER A 168 31.83 2.00 -5.40
N HIS A 169 32.21 0.97 -4.64
CA HIS A 169 32.50 -0.34 -5.20
C HIS A 169 31.19 -0.88 -5.79
N ASP A 170 30.84 -0.41 -6.98
CA ASP A 170 29.62 -0.76 -7.67
C ASP A 170 29.68 -2.26 -7.98
N ILE A 171 28.66 -2.97 -7.54
CA ILE A 171 28.47 -4.37 -7.89
C ILE A 171 28.13 -4.41 -9.38
N GLU A 172 29.11 -4.65 -10.24
CA GLU A 172 28.90 -5.05 -11.65
C GLU A 172 28.50 -6.53 -11.72
N CYS A 173 27.46 -6.91 -10.97
CA CYS A 173 26.86 -8.23 -11.07
C CYS A 173 25.45 -8.12 -11.62
N ASP A 174 25.01 -9.18 -12.27
CA ASP A 174 23.64 -9.25 -12.74
C ASP A 174 22.69 -9.34 -11.54
N LEU A 175 21.51 -8.75 -11.71
CA LEU A 175 20.46 -8.81 -10.70
C LEU A 175 20.05 -10.26 -10.45
N ASP A 176 20.07 -10.68 -9.19
CA ASP A 176 19.46 -11.93 -8.75
C ASP A 176 18.04 -11.71 -8.22
N GLU A 177 17.33 -12.82 -7.97
CA GLU A 177 15.97 -12.80 -7.46
C GLU A 177 15.86 -12.03 -6.12
N SER A 178 16.79 -12.28 -5.20
CA SER A 178 16.76 -11.69 -3.86
C SER A 178 16.89 -10.17 -3.91
N CYS A 179 17.78 -9.67 -4.76
CA CYS A 179 18.01 -8.24 -4.94
C CYS A 179 16.79 -7.55 -5.57
N ILE A 180 16.13 -8.20 -6.54
CA ILE A 180 14.91 -7.66 -7.15
C ILE A 180 13.77 -7.61 -6.13
N LEU A 181 13.58 -8.67 -5.34
CA LEU A 181 12.57 -8.71 -4.28
C LEU A 181 12.82 -7.64 -3.22
N GLU A 182 14.07 -7.48 -2.80
CA GLU A 182 14.44 -6.45 -1.83
C GLU A 182 14.21 -5.04 -2.37
N TYR A 183 14.61 -4.79 -3.62
CA TYR A 183 14.36 -3.53 -4.31
C TYR A 183 12.86 -3.22 -4.42
N CYS A 184 12.05 -4.18 -4.88
CA CYS A 184 10.60 -4.02 -5.00
C CYS A 184 9.97 -3.73 -3.64
N GLY A 185 10.40 -4.40 -2.58
CA GLY A 185 9.93 -4.15 -1.21
C GLY A 185 10.31 -2.76 -0.72
N LEU A 186 11.56 -2.34 -0.95
CA LEU A 186 12.09 -1.04 -0.55
C LEU A 186 11.32 0.10 -1.23
N VAL A 187 11.16 0.04 -2.55
CA VAL A 187 10.44 1.06 -3.34
C VAL A 187 8.94 1.01 -3.07
N GLY A 188 8.34 -0.18 -2.97
CA GLY A 188 6.93 -0.33 -2.64
C GLY A 188 6.58 0.35 -1.33
N ALA A 189 7.33 0.06 -0.26
CA ALA A 189 7.15 0.71 1.04
C ALA A 189 7.48 2.20 1.00
N ALA A 190 8.46 2.64 0.18
CA ALA A 190 8.74 4.05 -0.02
C ALA A 190 7.55 4.84 -0.58
N MET A 191 6.76 4.24 -1.48
CA MET A 191 5.58 4.89 -2.05
C MET A 191 4.45 5.12 -1.03
N HIS A 192 4.50 4.45 0.12
CA HIS A 192 3.58 4.69 1.25
C HIS A 192 4.06 5.80 2.20
N ILE A 193 5.27 6.33 2.01
CA ILE A 193 5.80 7.42 2.84
C ILE A 193 5.15 8.75 2.40
N PRO A 194 4.45 9.48 3.29
CA PRO A 194 3.76 10.72 2.93
C PRO A 194 4.67 11.79 2.32
N GLN A 195 5.92 11.88 2.79
CA GLN A 195 6.90 12.84 2.28
C GLN A 195 7.39 12.47 0.87
N VAL A 196 7.52 11.18 0.55
CA VAL A 196 7.83 10.73 -0.81
C VAL A 196 6.66 11.08 -1.74
N GLN A 197 5.42 10.84 -1.31
CA GLN A 197 4.23 11.24 -2.07
C GLN A 197 4.12 12.75 -2.28
N LYS A 198 4.49 13.56 -1.28
CA LYS A 198 4.58 15.03 -1.40
C LYS A 198 5.63 15.41 -2.44
N TYR A 199 6.81 14.81 -2.38
CA TYR A 199 7.87 15.05 -3.34
C TYR A 199 7.51 14.66 -4.76
N LEU A 200 6.93 13.48 -4.99
CA LEU A 200 6.50 13.08 -6.32
C LEU A 200 5.50 14.10 -6.92
N ARG A 201 4.62 14.66 -6.09
CA ARG A 201 3.64 15.67 -6.51
C ARG A 201 4.29 17.01 -6.86
N CYS A 202 4.93 17.68 -5.91
CA CYS A 202 5.34 19.07 -6.07
C CYS A 202 6.86 19.31 -6.05
N GLY A 203 7.67 18.25 -6.00
CA GLY A 203 9.13 18.36 -5.88
C GLY A 203 9.64 18.77 -4.50
N ASP A 204 8.73 19.00 -3.54
CA ASP A 204 9.09 19.40 -2.19
C ASP A 204 9.44 18.17 -1.33
N PHE A 205 10.71 18.09 -0.92
CA PHE A 205 11.23 16.98 -0.14
C PHE A 205 11.60 17.42 1.28
N ASP A 206 10.60 17.47 2.15
CA ASP A 206 10.77 17.76 3.59
C ASP A 206 11.68 16.74 4.33
N LEU A 207 12.02 15.63 3.67
CA LEU A 207 12.88 14.57 4.23
C LEU A 207 14.36 14.96 4.29
N VAL A 208 14.82 15.88 3.41
CA VAL A 208 16.23 16.29 3.35
C VAL A 208 16.32 17.82 3.33
N PRO A 209 17.01 18.45 4.30
CA PRO A 209 17.14 19.90 4.36
C PRO A 209 17.89 20.48 3.13
N SER A 210 17.13 20.94 2.14
CA SER A 210 17.35 22.03 1.15
C SER A 210 18.68 22.17 0.38
N ALA A 211 19.76 21.45 0.67
CA ALA A 211 21.06 21.69 0.03
C ALA A 211 21.27 20.93 -1.31
N ALA A 212 20.41 19.96 -1.61
CA ALA A 212 20.54 19.11 -2.80
C ALA A 212 19.21 18.94 -3.56
N ALA A 213 18.36 19.97 -3.57
CA ALA A 213 17.18 19.96 -4.43
C ALA A 213 17.64 19.95 -5.90
N GLN A 214 17.69 18.77 -6.51
CA GLN A 214 17.78 18.64 -7.95
C GLN A 214 16.45 19.13 -8.54
N ASP A 215 16.53 20.05 -9.50
CA ASP A 215 15.38 20.65 -10.18
C ASP A 215 14.73 19.62 -11.13
N PHE A 216 14.03 18.63 -10.56
CA PHE A 216 13.25 17.67 -11.33
C PHE A 216 11.92 18.28 -11.75
N GLN A 217 11.70 18.38 -13.05
CA GLN A 217 10.57 19.09 -13.64
C GLN A 217 9.31 18.23 -13.66
N SER A 218 9.46 16.90 -13.75
CA SER A 218 8.34 15.96 -13.90
C SER A 218 8.20 14.99 -12.73
N ALA A 219 7.01 14.43 -12.55
CA ALA A 219 6.77 13.39 -11.55
C ALA A 219 7.54 12.10 -11.88
N GLU A 220 7.72 11.83 -13.18
CA GLU A 220 8.48 10.70 -13.70
C GLU A 220 9.97 10.81 -13.36
N GLU A 221 10.57 11.99 -13.50
CA GLU A 221 11.96 12.25 -13.10
C GLU A 221 12.15 12.07 -11.59
N ARG A 222 11.21 12.60 -10.80
CA ARG A 222 11.23 12.45 -9.33
C ARG A 222 11.09 10.99 -8.91
N LEU A 223 10.22 10.23 -9.58
CA LEU A 223 10.08 8.79 -9.34
C LEU A 223 11.35 8.04 -9.71
N ALA A 224 11.93 8.35 -10.87
CA ALA A 224 13.21 7.78 -11.29
C ALA A 224 14.31 8.07 -10.28
N HIS A 225 14.34 9.27 -9.68
CA HIS A 225 15.29 9.59 -8.62
C HIS A 225 15.11 8.71 -7.38
N VAL A 226 13.87 8.50 -6.89
CA VAL A 226 13.61 7.58 -5.77
C VAL A 226 14.10 6.17 -6.09
N GLN A 227 13.84 5.68 -7.31
CA GLN A 227 14.33 4.38 -7.78
C GLN A 227 15.86 4.31 -7.81
N ARG A 228 16.54 5.39 -8.25
CA ARG A 228 18.00 5.46 -8.25
C ARG A 228 18.58 5.39 -6.84
N VAL A 229 18.01 6.14 -5.89
CA VAL A 229 18.44 6.12 -4.49
C VAL A 229 18.29 4.71 -3.89
N ALA A 230 17.18 4.03 -4.19
CA ALA A 230 16.97 2.65 -3.74
C ALA A 230 18.02 1.68 -4.31
N TRP A 231 18.38 1.78 -5.58
CA TRP A 231 19.45 0.94 -6.15
C TRP A 231 20.82 1.22 -5.55
N LYS A 232 21.16 2.51 -5.32
CA LYS A 232 22.39 2.88 -4.62
C LYS A 232 22.45 2.28 -3.22
N ALA A 233 21.32 2.29 -2.50
CA ALA A 233 21.24 1.68 -1.18
C ALA A 233 21.52 0.17 -1.19
N LEU A 234 21.15 -0.52 -2.27
CA LEU A 234 21.47 -1.94 -2.48
C LEU A 234 22.91 -2.18 -2.97
N GLY A 235 23.71 -1.12 -3.18
CA GLY A 235 25.09 -1.23 -3.68
C GLY A 235 25.21 -1.41 -5.19
N TYR A 236 24.12 -1.20 -5.93
CA TYR A 236 24.12 -1.31 -7.39
C TYR A 236 24.25 0.05 -8.06
N ARG A 237 24.90 0.04 -9.23
CA ARG A 237 24.88 1.18 -10.13
C ARG A 237 23.46 1.37 -10.70
N PRO A 238 22.79 2.50 -10.44
CA PRO A 238 21.37 2.65 -10.76
C PRO A 238 21.03 2.46 -12.24
N ASP A 239 21.81 3.06 -13.14
CA ASP A 239 21.54 2.95 -14.59
C ASP A 239 21.61 1.51 -15.08
N ALA A 240 22.60 0.74 -14.60
CA ALA A 240 22.78 -0.65 -14.97
C ALA A 240 21.66 -1.53 -14.40
N ALA A 241 21.36 -1.39 -13.11
CA ALA A 241 20.30 -2.15 -12.44
C ALA A 241 18.91 -1.82 -13.01
N MET A 242 18.59 -0.55 -13.26
CA MET A 242 17.32 -0.16 -13.88
C MET A 242 17.21 -0.70 -15.32
N SER A 243 18.29 -0.68 -16.10
CA SER A 243 18.30 -1.27 -17.45
C SER A 243 18.07 -2.79 -17.40
N GLN A 244 18.73 -3.50 -16.48
CA GLN A 244 18.52 -4.94 -16.30
C GLN A 244 17.09 -5.24 -15.84
N LEU A 245 16.58 -4.52 -14.85
CA LEU A 245 15.19 -4.67 -14.39
C LEU A 245 14.20 -4.41 -15.53
N LYS A 246 14.44 -3.38 -16.35
CA LYS A 246 13.60 -3.08 -17.53
C LYS A 246 13.64 -4.24 -18.53
N SER A 247 14.80 -4.86 -18.78
CA SER A 247 14.90 -6.03 -19.66
C SER A 247 14.16 -7.26 -19.11
N ILE A 248 14.11 -7.41 -17.78
CA ILE A 248 13.39 -8.49 -17.11
C ILE A 248 11.87 -8.25 -17.18
N ILE A 249 11.44 -7.01 -16.95
CA ILE A 249 10.03 -6.66 -16.99
C ILE A 249 9.48 -6.66 -18.43
N SER A 250 10.31 -6.31 -19.42
CA SER A 250 9.88 -6.17 -20.81
C SER A 250 9.89 -7.53 -21.53
N PRO A 251 8.74 -8.05 -21.96
CA PRO A 251 8.66 -9.38 -22.59
C PRO A 251 9.42 -9.48 -23.93
N HIS A 252 9.66 -8.35 -24.60
CA HIS A 252 10.24 -8.26 -25.95
C HIS A 252 11.72 -7.85 -25.99
N ASP A 253 12.40 -7.73 -24.85
CA ASP A 253 13.83 -7.43 -24.88
C ASP A 253 14.61 -8.62 -25.45
N THR A 254 15.55 -8.34 -26.35
CA THR A 254 16.44 -9.35 -26.95
C THR A 254 17.66 -9.60 -26.07
N ASN A 255 17.96 -8.68 -25.14
CA ASN A 255 19.08 -8.76 -24.21
C ASN A 255 18.66 -9.30 -22.83
N LYS A 256 17.94 -10.43 -22.81
CA LYS A 256 17.52 -11.05 -21.55
C LYS A 256 18.71 -11.64 -20.80
N PRO A 257 18.76 -11.52 -19.46
CA PRO A 257 19.77 -12.20 -18.65
C PRO A 257 19.75 -13.71 -18.91
N ARG A 258 20.90 -14.38 -18.79
CA ARG A 258 21.01 -15.83 -19.02
C ARG A 258 20.09 -16.67 -18.13
N TYR A 259 19.70 -16.15 -16.97
CA TYR A 259 18.82 -16.78 -15.98
C TYR A 259 17.36 -16.34 -16.06
N PHE A 260 16.99 -15.53 -17.05
CA PHE A 260 15.66 -14.93 -17.16
C PHE A 260 14.52 -15.95 -17.04
N GLU A 261 14.60 -17.07 -17.76
CA GLU A 261 13.57 -18.11 -17.72
C GLU A 261 13.44 -18.74 -16.34
N SER A 262 14.56 -19.03 -15.68
CA SER A 262 14.57 -19.55 -14.31
C SER A 262 13.98 -18.54 -13.34
N MET A 263 14.31 -17.26 -13.50
CA MET A 263 13.84 -16.19 -12.64
C MET A 263 12.33 -15.94 -12.79
N MET A 264 11.82 -15.90 -14.02
CA MET A 264 10.39 -15.70 -14.30
C MET A 264 9.53 -16.95 -14.03
N SER A 265 10.15 -18.12 -13.85
CA SER A 265 9.44 -19.30 -13.35
C SER A 265 9.06 -19.20 -11.87
N ASN A 266 9.67 -18.26 -11.13
CA ASN A 266 9.34 -18.01 -9.73
C ASN A 266 8.07 -17.15 -9.63
N GLU A 267 6.98 -17.78 -9.18
CA GLU A 267 5.67 -17.12 -9.06
C GLU A 267 5.69 -15.94 -8.07
N THR A 268 6.41 -16.08 -6.95
CA THR A 268 6.52 -15.00 -5.96
C THR A 268 7.22 -13.78 -6.54
N LEU A 269 8.29 -13.97 -7.32
CA LEU A 269 8.95 -12.85 -7.99
C LEU A 269 8.02 -12.17 -9.00
N ARG A 270 7.30 -12.96 -9.80
CA ARG A 270 6.37 -12.45 -10.81
C ARG A 270 5.24 -11.64 -10.18
N GLU A 271 4.64 -12.14 -9.11
CA GLU A 271 3.61 -11.42 -8.33
C GLU A 271 4.16 -10.10 -7.78
N ARG A 272 5.36 -10.12 -7.19
CA ARG A 272 6.00 -8.92 -6.63
C ARG A 272 6.38 -7.89 -7.68
N LEU A 273 6.81 -8.32 -8.87
CA LEU A 273 7.06 -7.42 -9.99
C LEU A 273 5.76 -6.76 -10.49
N ALA A 274 4.67 -7.51 -10.59
CA ALA A 274 3.36 -6.97 -10.97
C ALA A 274 2.83 -5.98 -9.92
N GLU A 275 2.96 -6.31 -8.62
CA GLU A 275 2.62 -5.41 -7.52
C GLU A 275 3.45 -4.12 -7.57
N TYR A 276 4.77 -4.25 -7.75
CA TYR A 276 5.68 -3.12 -7.90
C TYR A 276 5.28 -2.21 -9.08
N GLN A 277 5.00 -2.77 -10.26
CA GLN A 277 4.55 -1.99 -11.42
C GLN A 277 3.23 -1.26 -11.15
N SER A 278 2.28 -1.93 -10.48
CA SER A 278 1.01 -1.33 -10.08
C SER A 278 1.22 -0.15 -9.14
N ILE A 279 2.03 -0.32 -8.08
CA ILE A 279 2.34 0.72 -7.11
C ILE A 279 2.99 1.95 -7.79
N LEU A 280 3.96 1.73 -8.68
CA LEU A 280 4.61 2.82 -9.41
C LEU A 280 3.64 3.55 -10.34
N THR A 281 2.78 2.81 -11.03
CA THR A 281 1.78 3.39 -11.93
C THR A 281 0.81 4.28 -11.15
N VAL A 282 0.34 3.82 -9.99
CA VAL A 282 -0.54 4.59 -9.09
C VAL A 282 0.19 5.84 -8.57
N ALA A 283 1.43 5.68 -8.10
CA ALA A 283 2.22 6.80 -7.58
C ALA A 283 2.47 7.89 -8.65
N ALA A 284 2.88 7.49 -9.85
CA ALA A 284 3.08 8.39 -10.98
C ALA A 284 1.77 9.06 -11.41
N THR A 285 0.68 8.30 -11.52
CA THR A 285 -0.63 8.84 -11.92
C THR A 285 -1.15 9.86 -10.92
N ASN A 286 -1.09 9.54 -9.62
CA ASN A 286 -1.51 10.46 -8.55
C ASN A 286 -0.67 11.74 -8.55
N ALA A 287 0.64 11.61 -8.78
CA ALA A 287 1.54 12.75 -8.87
C ALA A 287 1.25 13.67 -10.08
N SER A 288 0.88 13.09 -11.21
CA SER A 288 0.57 13.84 -12.44
C SER A 288 -0.82 14.48 -12.42
N ILE A 289 -1.81 13.88 -11.75
CA ILE A 289 -3.16 14.46 -11.60
C ILE A 289 -3.13 15.75 -10.78
N ASP A 290 -2.40 15.76 -9.66
CA ASP A 290 -2.36 16.93 -8.77
C ASP A 290 -1.65 18.12 -9.42
N ASN A 291 -0.65 17.89 -10.28
CA ASN A 291 0.04 18.95 -11.03
C ASN A 291 -0.85 19.67 -12.05
N LEU A 292 -1.93 19.04 -12.53
CA LEU A 292 -2.91 19.68 -13.42
C LEU A 292 -3.87 20.61 -12.67
N GLY A 293 -4.03 20.43 -11.35
CA GLY A 293 -4.91 21.24 -10.49
C GLY A 293 -4.24 22.46 -9.86
N SER A 294 -2.91 22.48 -9.78
CA SER A 294 -2.13 23.50 -9.06
C SER A 294 -1.40 24.48 -9.99
N SER A 295 -1.94 24.75 -11.18
CA SER A 295 -1.49 25.89 -11.99
C SER A 295 -1.95 27.20 -11.33
N ASP A 296 -1.19 27.59 -10.30
CA ASP A 296 -1.29 28.87 -9.63
C ASP A 296 -0.69 29.94 -10.54
N ASN A 297 -1.53 30.48 -11.41
CA ASN A 297 -1.38 31.82 -11.95
C ASN A 297 -2.76 32.38 -12.28
N GLY A 298 -3.36 32.97 -11.24
CA GLY A 298 -4.42 33.98 -11.39
C GLY A 298 -5.78 33.53 -10.90
N SER A 299 -6.10 33.91 -9.66
CA SER A 299 -7.45 34.32 -9.23
C SER A 299 -8.60 33.53 -9.89
N ILE A 300 -8.59 32.21 -9.73
CA ILE A 300 -9.83 31.45 -9.92
C ILE A 300 -10.66 31.75 -8.68
N VAL A 301 -11.61 32.67 -8.86
CA VAL A 301 -12.76 32.79 -7.98
C VAL A 301 -13.29 31.37 -7.83
N ASP A 302 -13.20 30.83 -6.61
CA ASP A 302 -13.86 29.59 -6.23
C ASP A 302 -15.35 29.76 -6.54
N ASP A 303 -15.76 29.30 -7.71
CA ASP A 303 -17.13 29.40 -8.20
C ASP A 303 -18.02 28.30 -7.62
N GLY A 304 -17.49 27.51 -6.66
CA GLY A 304 -18.17 26.37 -6.09
C GLY A 304 -18.38 25.22 -7.09
N THR A 305 -17.75 25.26 -8.27
CA THR A 305 -17.87 24.19 -9.26
C THR A 305 -16.88 23.08 -8.94
N THR A 306 -17.26 22.17 -8.05
CA THR A 306 -16.67 20.83 -7.98
C THR A 306 -16.80 20.14 -9.34
N ARG A 307 -15.68 19.93 -10.05
CA ARG A 307 -15.65 19.06 -11.22
C ARG A 307 -15.84 17.61 -10.77
N VAL A 308 -17.03 17.07 -11.06
CA VAL A 308 -17.36 15.66 -10.86
C VAL A 308 -16.67 14.84 -11.95
N VAL A 309 -15.53 14.23 -11.62
CA VAL A 309 -14.82 13.31 -12.52
C VAL A 309 -15.36 11.89 -12.29
N GLY A 310 -16.57 11.66 -12.79
CA GLY A 310 -17.25 10.35 -12.77
C GLY A 310 -18.31 10.21 -11.68
N VAL A 311 -19.53 9.89 -12.10
CA VAL A 311 -20.63 9.48 -11.22
C VAL A 311 -20.83 7.98 -11.44
N CYS A 312 -20.46 7.15 -10.46
CA CYS A 312 -20.81 5.74 -10.45
C CYS A 312 -22.12 5.57 -9.67
N TYR A 313 -23.22 5.34 -10.39
CA TYR A 313 -24.50 4.97 -9.77
C TYR A 313 -24.41 3.55 -9.22
N SER A 314 -24.35 3.40 -7.89
CA SER A 314 -24.70 2.14 -7.24
C SER A 314 -26.17 2.20 -6.82
N GLU A 315 -27.08 1.79 -7.69
CA GLU A 315 -28.48 1.62 -7.30
C GLU A 315 -28.58 0.47 -6.30
N LYS A 316 -28.88 0.79 -5.03
CA LYS A 316 -29.20 -0.20 -4.01
C LYS A 316 -30.72 -0.41 -4.02
N ILE A 317 -31.17 -1.45 -4.71
CA ILE A 317 -32.58 -1.84 -4.73
C ILE A 317 -32.93 -2.42 -3.35
N PHE A 318 -33.72 -1.67 -2.56
CA PHE A 318 -34.33 -2.19 -1.35
C PHE A 318 -35.57 -3.00 -1.73
N THR A 319 -35.45 -4.32 -1.74
CA THR A 319 -36.62 -5.21 -1.74
C THR A 319 -37.27 -5.13 -0.37
N VAL A 320 -38.28 -4.27 -0.23
CA VAL A 320 -39.18 -4.30 0.93
C VAL A 320 -39.97 -5.62 0.86
N PRO A 321 -39.85 -6.52 1.84
CA PRO A 321 -40.63 -7.76 1.85
C PRO A 321 -42.12 -7.42 1.89
N LYS A 322 -42.90 -7.96 0.95
CA LYS A 322 -44.35 -7.74 0.83
C LYS A 322 -45.19 -8.44 1.92
N SER A 323 -44.59 -8.78 3.06
CA SER A 323 -45.24 -9.43 4.20
C SER A 323 -44.81 -8.78 5.52
N ALA A 324 -45.09 -7.49 5.67
CA ALA A 324 -45.15 -6.85 6.98
C ALA A 324 -46.39 -5.95 6.99
N SER A 325 -47.54 -6.61 7.08
CA SER A 325 -48.82 -5.99 7.37
C SER A 325 -48.82 -5.56 8.85
N LEU A 326 -49.09 -4.27 9.07
CA LEU A 326 -49.61 -3.65 10.29
C LEU A 326 -48.88 -3.93 11.62
N GLY A 327 -48.01 -2.98 12.01
CA GLY A 327 -47.67 -2.76 13.42
C GLY A 327 -46.43 -1.92 13.66
N GLY A 328 -46.58 -0.59 13.75
CA GLY A 328 -45.59 0.31 14.36
C GLY A 328 -44.40 0.70 13.49
N VAL A 329 -44.60 1.68 12.60
CA VAL A 329 -43.48 2.34 11.90
C VAL A 329 -42.74 3.22 12.91
N GLN A 330 -41.60 2.71 13.38
CA GLN A 330 -40.55 3.51 14.00
C GLN A 330 -39.81 4.20 12.84
N GLU A 331 -40.05 5.49 12.65
CA GLU A 331 -39.27 6.35 11.75
C GLU A 331 -37.80 6.31 12.19
N LYS A 332 -37.00 5.45 11.56
CA LYS A 332 -35.54 5.61 11.58
C LYS A 332 -35.22 6.84 10.72
N SER A 333 -35.11 7.97 11.40
CA SER A 333 -34.54 9.21 10.88
C SER A 333 -33.29 8.90 10.06
N ALA A 334 -33.30 9.35 8.82
CA ALA A 334 -32.12 9.50 7.99
C ALA A 334 -31.22 10.57 8.61
N ALA A 335 -30.38 10.18 9.57
CA ALA A 335 -29.28 11.01 10.01
C ALA A 335 -28.23 11.07 8.90
N ALA A 336 -27.68 12.26 8.66
CA ALA A 336 -26.58 12.45 7.72
C ALA A 336 -25.38 11.58 8.14
N PRO A 337 -24.66 10.96 7.18
CA PRO A 337 -23.53 10.09 7.48
C PRO A 337 -22.46 10.87 8.26
N SER A 338 -21.94 10.22 9.30
CA SER A 338 -20.90 10.80 10.15
C SER A 338 -19.55 10.86 9.43
N ALA A 339 -18.68 11.80 9.80
CA ALA A 339 -17.36 11.98 9.17
C ALA A 339 -16.49 10.70 9.17
N ASN A 340 -16.70 9.81 10.15
CA ASN A 340 -16.01 8.52 10.22
C ASN A 340 -16.55 7.51 9.19
N GLU A 341 -17.86 7.47 8.95
CA GLU A 341 -18.46 6.63 7.89
C GLU A 341 -18.02 7.10 6.49
N ILE A 342 -17.78 8.40 6.30
CA ILE A 342 -17.26 8.97 5.05
C ILE A 342 -15.79 8.58 4.83
N ALA A 343 -14.97 8.55 5.88
CA ALA A 343 -13.57 8.14 5.81
C ALA A 343 -13.43 6.63 5.51
N GLU A 344 -14.26 5.78 6.11
CA GLU A 344 -14.32 4.35 5.79
C GLU A 344 -14.83 4.10 4.36
N HIS A 345 -15.78 4.91 3.88
CA HIS A 345 -16.23 4.84 2.49
C HIS A 345 -15.12 5.16 1.50
N LYS A 346 -14.27 6.17 1.77
CA LYS A 346 -13.12 6.50 0.91
C LYS A 346 -12.13 5.34 0.80
N HIS A 347 -11.82 4.67 1.90
CA HIS A 347 -10.88 3.55 1.89
C HIS A 347 -11.47 2.30 1.20
N SER A 348 -12.76 2.04 1.40
CA SER A 348 -13.49 0.96 0.71
C SER A 348 -13.62 1.22 -0.80
N GLU A 349 -13.90 2.45 -1.20
CA GLU A 349 -13.95 2.87 -2.60
C GLU A 349 -12.57 2.82 -3.25
N GLN A 350 -11.52 3.25 -2.55
CA GLN A 350 -10.15 3.15 -3.05
C GLN A 350 -9.73 1.69 -3.25
N ARG A 351 -10.07 0.78 -2.33
CA ARG A 351 -9.84 -0.67 -2.52
C ARG A 351 -10.61 -1.21 -3.73
N LYS A 352 -11.88 -0.86 -3.89
CA LYS A 352 -12.66 -1.25 -5.08
C LYS A 352 -12.07 -0.69 -6.37
N GLN A 353 -11.58 0.55 -6.35
CA GLN A 353 -10.91 1.15 -7.50
C GLN A 353 -9.60 0.42 -7.82
N LEU A 354 -8.83 0.03 -6.81
CA LEU A 354 -7.63 -0.80 -6.99
C LEU A 354 -7.97 -2.19 -7.54
N ASP A 355 -9.02 -2.83 -7.04
CA ASP A 355 -9.48 -4.14 -7.56
C ASP A 355 -9.91 -4.03 -9.02
N ILE A 356 -10.67 -2.99 -9.37
CA ILE A 356 -11.09 -2.72 -10.75
C ILE A 356 -9.88 -2.41 -11.63
N ALA A 357 -8.92 -1.60 -11.15
CA ALA A 357 -7.71 -1.29 -11.88
C ALA A 357 -6.85 -2.54 -12.12
N HIS A 358 -6.72 -3.40 -11.12
CA HIS A 358 -6.02 -4.68 -11.20
C HIS A 358 -6.70 -5.63 -12.20
N GLN A 359 -8.03 -5.80 -12.11
CA GLN A 359 -8.79 -6.60 -13.07
C GLN A 359 -8.69 -6.03 -14.50
N THR A 360 -8.70 -4.71 -14.64
CA THR A 360 -8.54 -4.02 -15.92
C THR A 360 -7.14 -4.25 -16.49
N SER A 361 -6.11 -4.21 -15.65
CA SER A 361 -4.72 -4.48 -16.03
C SER A 361 -4.54 -5.92 -16.49
N LEU A 362 -5.08 -6.90 -15.76
CA LEU A 362 -5.08 -8.31 -16.15
C LEU A 362 -5.78 -8.53 -17.49
N LEU A 363 -6.95 -7.90 -17.68
CA LEU A 363 -7.68 -8.00 -18.94
C LEU A 363 -6.88 -7.40 -20.10
N GLN A 364 -6.23 -6.25 -19.89
CA GLN A 364 -5.36 -5.63 -20.90
C GLN A 364 -4.17 -6.53 -21.24
N GLN A 365 -3.55 -7.14 -20.23
CA GLN A 365 -2.44 -8.08 -20.42
C GLN A 365 -2.90 -9.33 -21.20
N GLN A 366 -4.07 -9.88 -20.88
CA GLN A 366 -4.64 -11.00 -21.61
C GLN A 366 -4.92 -10.64 -23.07
N ILE A 367 -5.56 -9.50 -23.33
CA ILE A 367 -5.83 -9.01 -24.70
C ILE A 367 -4.52 -8.86 -25.48
N TRP A 368 -3.48 -8.35 -24.83
CA TRP A 368 -2.17 -8.20 -25.44
C TRP A 368 -1.51 -9.54 -25.73
N SER A 369 -1.52 -10.49 -24.78
CA SER A 369 -1.00 -11.85 -24.96
C SER A 369 -1.68 -12.53 -26.14
N ASP A 370 -3.02 -12.57 -26.13
CA ASP A 370 -3.85 -13.14 -27.19
C ASP A 370 -3.45 -12.58 -28.57
N PHE A 371 -3.19 -11.28 -28.65
CA PHE A 371 -2.80 -10.60 -29.88
C PHE A 371 -1.37 -10.97 -30.32
N THR A 372 -0.42 -11.00 -29.39
CA THR A 372 0.99 -11.32 -29.70
C THR A 372 1.21 -12.78 -30.10
N GLU A 373 0.31 -13.69 -29.71
CA GLU A 373 0.34 -15.10 -30.09
C GLU A 373 -0.14 -15.35 -31.54
N LEU A 374 -0.83 -14.37 -32.14
CA LEU A 374 -1.27 -14.44 -33.53
C LEU A 374 -0.07 -14.37 -34.49
N SER A 375 -0.22 -14.95 -35.69
CA SER A 375 0.78 -14.78 -36.75
C SER A 375 0.84 -13.32 -37.24
N SER A 376 1.95 -12.90 -37.86
CA SER A 376 2.14 -11.51 -38.33
C SER A 376 0.99 -11.03 -39.25
N ASP A 377 0.51 -11.91 -40.15
CA ASP A 377 -0.57 -11.58 -41.07
C ASP A 377 -1.91 -11.43 -40.34
N GLU A 378 -2.16 -12.26 -39.32
CA GLU A 378 -3.34 -12.18 -38.47
C GLU A 378 -3.29 -10.95 -37.56
N GLN A 379 -2.13 -10.61 -37.01
CA GLN A 379 -1.92 -9.40 -36.22
C GLN A 379 -2.25 -8.14 -37.03
N GLU A 380 -1.75 -8.05 -38.27
CA GLU A 380 -2.04 -6.90 -39.13
C GLU A 380 -3.53 -6.81 -39.47
N ARG A 381 -4.17 -7.93 -39.77
CA ARG A 381 -5.61 -7.99 -40.00
C ARG A 381 -6.42 -7.58 -38.77
N THR A 382 -6.11 -8.12 -37.61
CA THR A 382 -6.78 -7.78 -36.34
C THR A 382 -6.60 -6.31 -35.99
N LEU A 383 -5.42 -5.72 -36.24
CA LEU A 383 -5.21 -4.29 -36.07
C LEU A 383 -6.00 -3.43 -37.04
N GLN A 384 -6.12 -3.87 -38.30
CA GLN A 384 -6.92 -3.16 -39.29
C GLN A 384 -8.40 -3.16 -38.89
N GLU A 385 -8.93 -4.30 -38.45
CA GLU A 385 -10.29 -4.44 -37.93
C GLU A 385 -10.49 -3.55 -36.69
N ALA A 386 -9.54 -3.55 -35.76
CA ALA A 386 -9.60 -2.72 -34.56
C ALA A 386 -9.58 -1.22 -34.87
N ARG A 387 -8.75 -0.78 -35.83
CA ARG A 387 -8.74 0.61 -36.31
C ARG A 387 -10.03 1.02 -37.00
N SER A 388 -10.65 0.10 -37.75
CA SER A 388 -11.97 0.35 -38.36
C SER A 388 -13.02 0.53 -37.28
N ALA A 389 -13.07 -0.37 -36.30
CA ALA A 389 -14.00 -0.28 -35.18
C ALA A 389 -13.80 1.00 -34.35
N GLN A 390 -12.55 1.43 -34.14
CA GLN A 390 -12.23 2.69 -33.47
C GLN A 390 -12.73 3.91 -34.23
N LYS A 391 -12.54 3.96 -35.55
CA LYS A 391 -13.05 5.05 -36.40
C LYS A 391 -14.58 5.09 -36.36
N ASP A 392 -15.23 3.96 -36.52
CA ASP A 392 -16.70 3.86 -36.48
C ASP A 392 -17.24 4.28 -35.11
N PHE A 393 -16.58 3.86 -34.03
CA PHE A 393 -16.96 4.24 -32.68
C PHE A 393 -16.79 5.74 -32.43
N LEU A 394 -15.64 6.33 -32.81
CA LEU A 394 -15.40 7.76 -32.68
C LEU A 394 -16.40 8.57 -33.52
N PHE A 395 -16.71 8.13 -34.73
CA PHE A 395 -17.71 8.76 -35.59
C PHE A 395 -19.10 8.76 -34.94
N ARG A 396 -19.53 7.61 -34.38
CA ARG A 396 -20.79 7.52 -33.63
C ARG A 396 -20.76 8.42 -32.40
N MET A 397 -19.68 8.41 -31.63
CA MET A 397 -19.53 9.22 -30.43
C MET A 397 -19.61 10.73 -30.73
N GLN A 398 -18.99 11.18 -31.83
CA GLN A 398 -19.05 12.58 -32.29
C GLN A 398 -20.44 12.96 -32.77
N SER A 399 -21.14 12.03 -33.44
CA SER A 399 -22.49 12.24 -33.96
C SER A 399 -23.57 12.17 -32.89
N THR A 400 -23.29 11.52 -31.75
CA THR A 400 -24.21 11.44 -30.60
C THR A 400 -24.02 12.67 -29.69
N PRO A 401 -25.09 13.42 -29.39
CA PRO A 401 -25.04 14.55 -28.45
C PRO A 401 -24.51 14.13 -27.07
N PRO A 402 -23.83 15.03 -26.34
CA PRO A 402 -23.48 14.78 -24.94
C PRO A 402 -24.75 14.59 -24.11
N GLY A 403 -24.80 13.52 -23.30
CA GLY A 403 -25.96 13.19 -22.45
C GLY A 403 -26.21 11.69 -22.36
N GLN A 404 -27.45 11.32 -22.02
CA GLN A 404 -27.86 9.92 -21.79
C GLN A 404 -27.63 9.01 -22.99
N GLU A 405 -27.80 9.53 -24.21
CA GLU A 405 -27.60 8.76 -25.45
C GLU A 405 -26.15 8.32 -25.62
N ARG A 406 -25.18 9.16 -25.25
CA ARG A 406 -23.76 8.82 -25.30
C ARG A 406 -23.39 7.79 -24.22
N ILE A 407 -24.01 7.86 -23.06
CA ILE A 407 -23.84 6.86 -21.98
C ILE A 407 -24.36 5.50 -22.46
N LEU A 408 -25.56 5.47 -23.04
CA LEU A 408 -26.14 4.25 -23.61
C LEU A 408 -25.29 3.69 -24.75
N LEU A 409 -24.71 4.55 -25.60
CA LEU A 409 -23.78 4.12 -26.66
C LEU A 409 -22.53 3.45 -26.06
N MET A 410 -21.97 3.99 -24.98
CA MET A 410 -20.83 3.38 -24.29
C MET A 410 -21.19 2.05 -23.61
N GLN A 411 -22.36 1.97 -22.98
CA GLN A 411 -22.82 0.78 -22.26
C GLN A 411 -23.30 -0.34 -23.18
N SER A 412 -23.81 -0.02 -24.37
CA SER A 412 -24.30 -0.98 -25.36
C SER A 412 -23.19 -1.52 -26.28
N MET A 413 -21.94 -1.13 -26.04
CA MET A 413 -20.80 -1.61 -26.82
C MET A 413 -20.62 -3.11 -26.65
N SER A 414 -20.47 -3.83 -27.78
CA SER A 414 -20.23 -5.27 -27.71
C SER A 414 -18.84 -5.56 -27.11
N PRO A 415 -18.67 -6.70 -26.42
CA PRO A 415 -17.38 -7.09 -25.85
C PRO A 415 -16.26 -7.15 -26.91
N THR A 416 -16.60 -7.55 -28.13
CA THR A 416 -15.65 -7.59 -29.26
C THR A 416 -15.13 -6.19 -29.62
N VAL A 417 -16.01 -5.19 -29.71
CA VAL A 417 -15.61 -3.82 -30.01
C VAL A 417 -14.81 -3.24 -28.85
N GLN A 418 -15.18 -3.52 -27.60
CA GLN A 418 -14.38 -3.12 -26.43
C GLN A 418 -12.96 -3.69 -26.49
N LYS A 419 -12.80 -5.00 -26.77
CA LYS A 419 -11.49 -5.64 -26.98
C LYS A 419 -10.68 -4.93 -28.06
N GLN A 420 -11.31 -4.64 -29.21
CA GLN A 420 -10.67 -3.95 -30.34
C GLN A 420 -10.21 -2.53 -29.98
N LEU A 421 -11.01 -1.75 -29.26
CA LEU A 421 -10.63 -0.40 -28.82
C LEU A 421 -9.46 -0.43 -27.84
N VAL A 422 -9.47 -1.38 -26.90
CA VAL A 422 -8.36 -1.59 -25.95
C VAL A 422 -7.08 -1.95 -26.70
N LEU A 423 -7.17 -2.86 -27.69
CA LEU A 423 -6.02 -3.25 -28.50
C LEU A 423 -5.40 -2.08 -29.27
N CYS A 424 -6.21 -1.21 -29.88
CA CYS A 424 -5.70 0.01 -30.53
C CYS A 424 -4.94 0.90 -29.55
N LYS A 425 -5.51 1.15 -28.35
CA LYS A 425 -4.88 1.98 -27.33
C LYS A 425 -3.54 1.40 -26.85
N LEU A 426 -3.46 0.08 -26.66
CA LEU A 426 -2.22 -0.61 -26.26
C LEU A 426 -1.14 -0.49 -27.36
N CYS A 427 -1.52 -0.65 -28.63
CA CYS A 427 -0.59 -0.49 -29.75
C CYS A 427 -0.06 0.94 -29.88
N ASP A 428 -0.93 1.95 -29.70
CA ASP A 428 -0.54 3.36 -29.77
C ASP A 428 0.39 3.72 -28.60
N ALA A 429 0.12 3.22 -27.39
CA ALA A 429 0.97 3.42 -26.22
C ALA A 429 2.37 2.79 -26.41
N ASN A 430 2.45 1.58 -26.94
CA ASN A 430 3.72 0.89 -27.19
C ASN A 430 4.53 1.53 -28.33
N ARG A 431 3.87 2.17 -29.30
CA ARG A 431 4.54 2.94 -30.36
C ARG A 431 5.04 4.31 -29.91
N ALA A 432 4.36 4.95 -28.94
CA ALA A 432 4.77 6.25 -28.41
C ALA A 432 5.95 6.16 -27.43
N GLY A 433 6.23 4.97 -26.88
CA GLY A 433 7.35 4.71 -25.98
C GLY A 433 8.62 4.13 -26.65
N ALA A 434 8.61 3.97 -27.98
CA ALA A 434 9.75 3.59 -28.81
C ALA A 434 10.23 4.81 -29.61
#